data_AF-A0A9E4KAN0-F1
#
_entry.id   AF-A0A9E4KAN0-F1
#
_cell.length_a   1.000
_cell.length_b   1.000
_cell.length_c   1.000
_cell.angle_alpha   90.00
_cell.angle_beta   90.00
_cell.angle_gamma   90.00
#
_symmetry.space_group_name_H-M   'P 1'
#
loop_
_entity.id
_entity.type
_entity.pdbx_description
1 polymer ?
#
loop_
_entity_poly.entity_id
_entity_poly.type
_entity_poly.pdbx_seq_one_letter_code
_entity_poly.pdbx_strand_id
1 'polypeptide(L)'
;MPEIRNYTLNFGPQHPAAHGVLRLVLEMDGEVIERADPHIGLLHRATEKLAESKPYNQSIPYMDRLDYVSMMCNEHGYVRAIEKLLGVEVPIRAQYIRTMFDEITRILNHLMWLGTHALDVGAMTVFLYAFREREDLMDCYEAVSGARMHAAYYRPGGVYRDLPEKMPQYQASQWVTGRDVASRNETRQGSLLDFIEDFINRFPGLVDEYETLLTDNRI
;
A
#
# COMPACT_ATOMS: atom_id res chain seq x y z
N MET A 1 -19.96 -4.51 -48.64
CA MET A 1 -19.60 -4.27 -47.23
C MET A 1 -18.09 -4.34 -47.16
N PRO A 2 -17.38 -3.35 -46.58
CA PRO A 2 -15.95 -3.51 -46.35
C PRO A 2 -15.74 -4.72 -45.43
N GLU A 3 -14.88 -5.66 -45.83
CA GLU A 3 -14.46 -6.76 -44.97
C GLU A 3 -13.71 -6.17 -43.78
N ILE A 4 -14.32 -6.19 -42.60
CA ILE A 4 -13.64 -5.76 -41.38
C ILE A 4 -12.68 -6.89 -41.01
N ARG A 5 -11.38 -6.61 -41.10
CA ARG A 5 -10.33 -7.54 -40.66
C ARG A 5 -10.13 -7.33 -39.16
N ASN A 6 -10.14 -8.42 -38.41
CA ASN A 6 -9.74 -8.38 -37.00
C ASN A 6 -8.30 -7.87 -36.90
N TYR A 7 -8.09 -6.86 -36.05
CA TYR A 7 -6.78 -6.26 -35.80
C TYR A 7 -6.22 -6.79 -34.49
N THR A 8 -4.96 -7.23 -34.50
CA THR A 8 -4.25 -7.58 -33.27
C THR A 8 -3.45 -6.38 -32.77
N LEU A 9 -3.77 -5.90 -31.57
CA LEU A 9 -3.09 -4.80 -30.89
C LEU A 9 -2.28 -5.32 -29.70
N ASN A 10 -1.03 -4.90 -29.58
CA ASN A 10 -0.18 -5.25 -28.44
C ASN A 10 -0.12 -4.03 -27.50
N PHE A 11 -0.76 -4.15 -26.34
CA PHE A 11 -0.74 -3.16 -25.28
C PHE A 11 0.33 -3.52 -24.25
N GLY A 12 1.28 -2.62 -24.01
CA GLY A 12 2.39 -2.82 -23.08
C GLY A 12 3.66 -3.44 -23.73
N PRO A 13 4.67 -3.83 -22.92
CA PRO A 13 4.66 -3.87 -21.46
C PRO A 13 4.82 -2.50 -20.78
N GLN A 14 5.21 -1.47 -21.55
CA GLN A 14 5.42 -0.11 -21.06
C GLN A 14 4.24 0.77 -21.49
N HIS A 15 3.23 0.87 -20.64
CA HIS A 15 2.11 1.79 -20.81
C HIS A 15 1.64 2.31 -19.43
N PRO A 16 1.30 3.59 -19.26
CA PRO A 16 0.87 4.15 -17.97
C PRO A 16 -0.28 3.36 -17.31
N ALA A 17 -1.33 3.06 -18.09
CA ALA A 17 -2.50 2.29 -17.63
C ALA A 17 -2.23 0.78 -17.41
N ALA A 18 -1.00 0.31 -17.58
CA ALA A 18 -0.63 -1.07 -17.22
C ALA A 18 -0.28 -1.20 -15.72
N HIS A 19 -0.10 -0.07 -15.00
CA HIS A 19 0.22 -0.02 -13.58
C HIS A 19 1.26 -1.05 -13.11
N GLY A 20 2.36 -1.14 -13.86
CA GLY A 20 3.40 -2.15 -13.65
C GLY A 20 3.90 -2.69 -14.98
N VAL A 21 4.06 -4.00 -15.07
CA VAL A 21 4.51 -4.69 -16.27
C VAL A 21 3.46 -5.71 -16.70
N LEU A 22 2.54 -5.27 -17.55
CA LEU A 22 1.51 -6.11 -18.14
C LEU A 22 1.56 -5.96 -19.66
N ARG A 23 1.59 -7.10 -20.35
CA ARG A 23 1.43 -7.17 -21.80
C ARG A 23 0.09 -7.80 -22.12
N LEU A 24 -0.73 -7.12 -22.91
CA LEU A 24 -2.04 -7.58 -23.35
C LEU A 24 -2.04 -7.65 -24.88
N VAL A 25 -2.25 -8.84 -25.43
CA VAL A 25 -2.50 -9.02 -26.87
C VAL A 25 -4.01 -9.03 -27.07
N LEU A 26 -4.52 -7.97 -27.71
CA LEU A 26 -5.95 -7.76 -27.94
C LEU A 26 -6.27 -8.08 -29.41
N GLU A 27 -7.29 -8.91 -29.64
CA GLU A 27 -7.91 -9.10 -30.95
C GLU A 27 -9.20 -8.26 -30.95
N MET A 28 -9.25 -7.29 -31.86
CA MET A 28 -10.31 -6.27 -31.90
C MET A 28 -11.03 -6.27 -33.25
N ASP A 29 -12.35 -6.14 -33.20
CA ASP A 29 -13.21 -5.79 -34.33
C ASP A 29 -13.67 -4.34 -34.15
N GLY A 30 -12.97 -3.41 -34.81
CA GLY A 30 -13.16 -1.97 -34.59
C GLY A 30 -12.81 -1.56 -33.15
N GLU A 31 -13.82 -1.10 -32.39
CA GLU A 31 -13.69 -0.70 -30.98
C GLU A 31 -14.02 -1.83 -30.00
N VAL A 32 -14.55 -2.96 -30.49
CA VAL A 32 -14.96 -4.10 -29.65
C VAL A 32 -13.79 -5.07 -29.49
N ILE A 33 -13.48 -5.43 -28.26
CA ILE A 33 -12.50 -6.47 -27.95
C ILE A 33 -13.18 -7.83 -28.07
N GLU A 34 -12.77 -8.65 -29.03
CA GLU A 34 -13.27 -10.03 -29.18
C GLU A 34 -12.50 -11.01 -28.27
N ARG A 35 -11.19 -10.79 -28.13
CA ARG A 35 -10.33 -11.63 -27.30
C ARG A 35 -9.19 -10.80 -26.71
N ALA A 36 -8.86 -11.10 -25.45
CA ALA A 36 -7.69 -10.56 -24.77
C ALA A 36 -6.82 -11.72 -24.23
N ASP A 37 -5.54 -11.69 -24.55
CA ASP A 37 -4.54 -12.63 -24.04
C ASP A 37 -3.52 -11.90 -23.15
N PRO A 38 -3.66 -11.98 -21.81
CA PRO A 38 -2.74 -11.35 -20.86
C PRO A 38 -1.46 -12.16 -20.68
N HIS A 39 -0.36 -11.61 -21.14
CA HIS A 39 0.99 -12.17 -20.97
C HIS A 39 1.57 -11.65 -19.65
N ILE A 40 1.47 -12.47 -18.62
CA ILE A 40 2.02 -12.21 -17.27
C ILE A 40 3.39 -12.87 -17.07
N GLY A 41 4.03 -12.61 -15.93
CA GLY A 41 5.31 -13.22 -15.56
C GLY A 41 6.54 -12.36 -15.81
N LEU A 42 6.37 -11.15 -16.35
CA LEU A 42 7.45 -10.16 -16.50
C LEU A 42 8.07 -9.72 -15.16
N LEU A 43 7.31 -9.85 -14.07
CA LEU A 43 7.78 -9.63 -12.69
C LEU A 43 7.92 -10.93 -11.90
N HIS A 44 7.99 -12.09 -12.56
CA HIS A 44 8.23 -13.36 -11.87
C HIS A 44 9.66 -13.40 -11.31
N ARG A 45 9.79 -13.54 -9.99
CA ARG A 45 11.07 -13.54 -9.27
C ARG A 45 11.39 -14.87 -8.59
N ALA A 46 10.64 -15.93 -8.89
CA ALA A 46 10.78 -17.25 -8.26
C ALA A 46 10.81 -17.20 -6.72
N THR A 47 9.97 -16.35 -6.12
CA THR A 47 9.95 -16.11 -4.67
C THR A 47 9.73 -17.38 -3.86
N GLU A 48 8.84 -18.26 -4.31
CA GLU A 48 8.57 -19.56 -3.68
C GLU A 48 9.81 -20.45 -3.67
N LYS A 49 10.55 -20.48 -4.80
CA LYS A 49 11.79 -21.26 -4.90
C LYS A 49 12.87 -20.73 -3.94
N LEU A 50 12.97 -19.42 -3.79
CA LEU A 50 13.90 -18.81 -2.85
C LEU A 50 13.51 -19.11 -1.39
N ALA A 51 12.21 -19.13 -1.10
CA ALA A 51 11.70 -19.45 0.25
C ALA A 51 12.02 -20.89 0.68
N GLU A 52 12.08 -21.86 -0.24
CA GLU A 52 12.48 -23.25 0.08
C GLU A 52 13.89 -23.35 0.66
N SER A 53 14.81 -22.50 0.19
CA SER A 53 16.22 -22.55 0.59
C SER A 53 16.51 -21.79 1.89
N LYS A 54 15.57 -20.94 2.34
CA LYS A 54 15.80 -19.96 3.40
C LYS A 54 15.08 -20.35 4.69
N PRO A 55 15.67 -20.10 5.87
CA PRO A 55 14.96 -20.26 7.13
C PRO A 55 13.70 -19.40 7.18
N TYR A 56 12.65 -19.88 7.86
CA TYR A 56 11.34 -19.24 7.91
C TYR A 56 11.38 -17.73 8.22
N ASN A 57 12.22 -17.30 9.18
CA ASN A 57 12.36 -15.90 9.57
C ASN A 57 13.01 -15.01 8.50
N GLN A 58 13.86 -15.58 7.64
CA GLN A 58 14.48 -14.87 6.51
C GLN A 58 13.54 -14.77 5.31
N SER A 59 12.48 -15.59 5.28
CA SER A 59 11.45 -15.59 4.24
C SER A 59 10.37 -14.52 4.45
N ILE A 60 10.24 -13.95 5.66
CA ILE A 60 9.24 -12.91 5.98
C ILE A 60 9.36 -11.69 5.04
N PRO A 61 10.55 -11.09 4.81
CA PRO A 61 10.66 -9.92 3.93
C PRO A 61 10.38 -10.21 2.45
N TYR A 62 10.27 -11.48 2.05
CA TYR A 62 9.80 -11.83 0.71
C TYR A 62 8.28 -11.69 0.59
N MET A 63 7.54 -11.95 1.67
CA MET A 63 6.08 -11.85 1.71
C MET A 63 5.64 -10.38 1.59
N ASP A 64 6.37 -9.46 2.23
CA ASP A 64 6.21 -7.99 2.06
C ASP A 64 6.27 -7.48 0.64
N ARG A 65 6.91 -8.26 -0.24
CA ARG A 65 7.23 -7.85 -1.61
C ARG A 65 6.33 -8.55 -2.63
N LEU A 66 5.40 -9.40 -2.20
CA LEU A 66 4.43 -10.05 -3.06
C LEU A 66 3.38 -9.04 -3.49
N ASP A 67 2.50 -8.63 -2.57
CA ASP A 67 1.72 -7.41 -2.72
C ASP A 67 2.44 -6.28 -1.97
N TYR A 68 3.12 -5.45 -2.74
CA TYR A 68 3.96 -4.35 -2.25
C TYR A 68 3.16 -3.16 -1.72
N VAL A 69 1.83 -3.19 -1.80
CA VAL A 69 0.94 -2.17 -1.22
C VAL A 69 0.37 -2.64 0.12
N SER A 70 0.22 -3.95 0.33
CA SER A 70 -0.34 -4.55 1.55
C SER A 70 0.69 -5.32 2.40
N MET A 71 1.84 -4.71 2.66
CA MET A 71 3.03 -5.33 3.27
C MET A 71 2.69 -6.12 4.55
N MET A 72 2.17 -5.46 5.59
CA MET A 72 1.90 -6.09 6.90
C MET A 72 0.85 -7.20 6.81
N CYS A 73 -0.17 -7.05 5.96
CA CYS A 73 -1.17 -8.10 5.75
C CYS A 73 -0.55 -9.38 5.18
N ASN A 74 0.41 -9.25 4.27
CA ASN A 74 1.15 -10.39 3.71
C ASN A 74 2.06 -11.04 4.76
N GLU A 75 2.76 -10.24 5.57
CA GLU A 75 3.52 -10.77 6.71
C GLU A 75 2.59 -11.54 7.66
N HIS A 76 1.41 -10.98 7.95
CA HIS A 76 0.47 -11.55 8.91
C HIS A 76 -0.03 -12.92 8.43
N GLY A 77 -0.41 -13.04 7.17
CA GLY A 77 -0.82 -14.33 6.58
C GLY A 77 0.26 -15.40 6.75
N TYR A 78 1.51 -15.06 6.46
CA TYR A 78 2.65 -15.97 6.58
C TYR A 78 2.99 -16.32 8.03
N VAL A 79 3.04 -15.33 8.91
CA VAL A 79 3.35 -15.51 10.33
C VAL A 79 2.27 -16.32 11.04
N ARG A 80 0.99 -16.05 10.76
CA ARG A 80 -0.15 -16.78 11.32
C ARG A 80 -0.15 -18.25 10.88
N ALA A 81 0.28 -18.53 9.65
CA ALA A 81 0.45 -19.90 9.19
C ALA A 81 1.52 -20.64 10.01
N ILE A 82 2.66 -20.01 10.29
CA ILE A 82 3.73 -20.57 11.14
C ILE A 82 3.24 -20.79 12.57
N GLU A 83 2.58 -19.79 13.17
CA GLU A 83 2.06 -19.86 14.54
C GLU A 83 1.04 -20.99 14.71
N LYS A 84 0.17 -21.18 13.71
CA LYS A 84 -0.78 -22.29 13.69
C LYS A 84 -0.08 -23.65 13.58
N LEU A 85 0.99 -23.75 12.81
CA LEU A 85 1.79 -24.98 12.71
C LEU A 85 2.55 -25.31 14.02
N LEU A 86 3.00 -24.28 14.73
CA LEU A 86 3.70 -24.43 16.02
C LEU A 86 2.76 -24.59 17.22
N GLY A 87 1.46 -24.29 17.06
CA GLY A 87 0.49 -24.32 18.16
C GLY A 87 0.74 -23.25 19.23
N VAL A 88 1.34 -22.11 18.85
CA VAL A 88 1.69 -21.03 19.77
C VAL A 88 0.60 -19.96 19.77
N GLU A 89 0.18 -19.54 20.96
CA GLU A 89 -0.73 -18.42 21.13
C GLU A 89 0.05 -17.11 21.32
N VAL A 90 -0.29 -16.10 20.54
CA VAL A 90 0.35 -14.79 20.56
C VAL A 90 -0.20 -13.94 21.71
N PRO A 91 0.62 -13.13 22.43
CA PRO A 91 0.13 -12.25 23.49
C PRO A 91 -0.98 -11.31 23.01
N ILE A 92 -1.98 -11.06 23.86
CA ILE A 92 -3.17 -10.27 23.51
C ILE A 92 -2.81 -8.87 22.97
N ARG A 93 -1.81 -8.21 23.55
CA ARG A 93 -1.33 -6.90 23.09
C ARG A 93 -0.81 -6.95 21.65
N ALA A 94 -0.06 -7.99 21.29
CA ALA A 94 0.45 -8.17 19.95
C ALA A 94 -0.67 -8.48 18.94
N GLN A 95 -1.74 -9.16 19.36
CA GLN A 95 -2.92 -9.36 18.51
C GLN A 95 -3.62 -8.03 18.19
N TYR A 96 -3.83 -7.16 19.18
CA TYR A 96 -4.41 -5.83 18.96
C TYR A 96 -3.54 -4.95 18.07
N ILE A 97 -2.22 -4.95 18.28
CA ILE A 97 -1.29 -4.21 17.42
C ILE A 97 -1.38 -4.71 15.98
N ARG A 98 -1.43 -6.03 15.76
CA ARG A 98 -1.59 -6.61 14.42
C ARG A 98 -2.88 -6.16 13.77
N THR A 99 -4.02 -6.33 14.43
CA THR A 99 -5.32 -5.89 13.88
C THR A 99 -5.33 -4.40 13.54
N MET A 100 -4.77 -3.54 14.39
CA MET A 100 -4.67 -2.10 14.13
C MET A 100 -3.85 -1.81 12.86
N PHE A 101 -2.68 -2.42 12.73
CA PHE A 101 -1.83 -2.22 11.54
C PHE A 101 -2.38 -2.90 10.28
N ASP A 102 -3.10 -4.01 10.39
CA ASP A 102 -3.82 -4.61 9.25
C ASP A 102 -4.87 -3.64 8.70
N GLU A 103 -5.63 -2.97 9.58
CA GLU A 103 -6.63 -1.98 9.15
C GLU A 103 -5.99 -0.70 8.60
N ILE A 104 -4.86 -0.24 9.17
CA ILE A 104 -4.05 0.84 8.57
C ILE A 104 -3.59 0.43 7.17
N THR A 105 -3.09 -0.81 7.01
CA THR A 105 -2.66 -1.36 5.71
C THR A 105 -3.81 -1.41 4.73
N ARG A 106 -5.01 -1.78 5.19
CA ARG A 106 -6.22 -1.83 4.37
C ARG A 106 -6.58 -0.45 3.83
N ILE A 107 -6.58 0.59 4.69
CA ILE A 107 -6.84 1.97 4.27
C ILE A 107 -5.77 2.43 3.27
N LEU A 108 -4.49 2.16 3.56
CA LEU A 108 -3.36 2.49 2.69
C LEU A 108 -3.50 1.84 1.29
N ASN A 109 -3.98 0.60 1.23
CA ASN A 109 -4.24 -0.10 -0.03
C ASN A 109 -5.45 0.48 -0.78
N HIS A 110 -6.55 0.79 -0.08
CA HIS A 110 -7.71 1.44 -0.71
C HIS A 110 -7.40 2.83 -1.24
N LEU A 111 -6.58 3.63 -0.53
CA LEU A 111 -6.13 4.94 -1.03
C LEU A 111 -5.28 4.82 -2.30
N MET A 112 -4.39 3.82 -2.36
CA MET A 112 -3.63 3.53 -3.58
C MET A 112 -4.56 3.13 -4.73
N TRP A 113 -5.51 2.22 -4.49
CA TRP A 113 -6.46 1.78 -5.50
C TRP A 113 -7.31 2.95 -6.01
N LEU A 114 -7.90 3.75 -5.12
CA LEU A 114 -8.72 4.90 -5.50
C LEU A 114 -7.91 5.93 -6.29
N GLY A 115 -6.74 6.30 -5.80
CA GLY A 115 -5.89 7.30 -6.45
C GLY A 115 -5.41 6.85 -7.83
N THR A 116 -4.95 5.61 -7.98
CA THR A 116 -4.48 5.07 -9.26
C THR A 116 -5.61 4.86 -10.25
N HIS A 117 -6.76 4.34 -9.80
CA HIS A 117 -7.93 4.19 -10.65
C HIS A 117 -8.47 5.54 -11.14
N ALA A 118 -8.55 6.53 -10.25
CA ALA A 118 -8.93 7.89 -10.62
C ALA A 118 -7.95 8.49 -11.65
N LEU A 119 -6.65 8.26 -11.50
CA LEU A 119 -5.63 8.70 -12.45
C LEU A 119 -5.80 8.07 -13.84
N ASP A 120 -6.08 6.77 -13.90
CA ASP A 120 -6.33 6.04 -15.15
C ASP A 120 -7.58 6.55 -15.90
N VAL A 121 -8.60 7.00 -15.16
CA VAL A 121 -9.80 7.63 -15.72
C VAL A 121 -9.56 9.11 -16.11
N GLY A 122 -8.51 9.73 -15.56
CA GLY A 122 -8.08 11.10 -15.88
C GLY A 122 -8.19 12.12 -14.73
N ALA A 123 -8.67 11.70 -13.55
CA ALA A 123 -8.81 12.56 -12.38
C ALA A 123 -7.52 12.65 -11.56
N MET A 124 -6.61 13.53 -11.97
CA MET A 124 -5.28 13.69 -11.35
C MET A 124 -5.31 14.25 -9.91
N THR A 125 -6.30 15.07 -9.56
CA THR A 125 -6.36 15.74 -8.24
C THR A 125 -6.55 14.73 -7.10
N VAL A 126 -7.44 13.75 -7.29
CA VAL A 126 -7.74 12.72 -6.29
C VAL A 126 -6.52 11.86 -6.00
N PHE A 127 -5.69 11.59 -7.01
CA PHE A 127 -4.42 10.89 -6.82
C PHE A 127 -3.48 11.63 -5.86
N LEU A 128 -3.28 12.95 -6.08
CA LEU A 128 -2.40 13.75 -5.22
C LEU A 128 -2.92 13.84 -3.79
N TYR A 129 -4.24 13.93 -3.63
CA TYR A 129 -4.84 13.94 -2.31
C TYR A 129 -4.66 12.59 -1.66
N ALA A 130 -5.17 11.48 -2.23
CA ALA A 130 -5.00 10.15 -1.65
C ALA A 130 -3.55 9.81 -1.22
N PHE A 131 -2.54 10.30 -1.96
CA PHE A 131 -1.13 10.15 -1.56
C PHE A 131 -0.72 11.00 -0.34
N ARG A 132 -1.28 12.20 -0.16
CA ARG A 132 -1.10 13.02 1.06
C ARG A 132 -1.51 12.25 2.31
N GLU A 133 -2.71 11.67 2.35
CA GLU A 133 -3.16 10.87 3.50
C GLU A 133 -2.39 9.56 3.63
N ARG A 134 -1.97 8.99 2.49
CA ARG A 134 -1.12 7.80 2.49
C ARG A 134 0.24 8.06 3.14
N GLU A 135 0.82 9.25 2.98
CA GLU A 135 2.08 9.61 3.63
C GLU A 135 1.97 9.61 5.16
N ASP A 136 0.85 10.07 5.72
CA ASP A 136 0.61 10.02 7.17
C ASP A 136 0.63 8.57 7.69
N LEU A 137 -0.01 7.64 6.96
CA LEU A 137 0.00 6.22 7.32
C LEU A 137 1.39 5.59 7.13
N MET A 138 2.17 6.05 6.16
CA MET A 138 3.58 5.62 5.99
C MET A 138 4.46 6.10 7.14
N ASP A 139 4.16 7.25 7.74
CA ASP A 139 4.87 7.73 8.92
C ASP A 139 4.60 6.85 10.15
N CYS A 140 3.40 6.25 10.25
CA CYS A 140 3.14 5.21 11.25
C CYS A 140 4.07 4.01 11.05
N TYR A 141 4.28 3.55 9.81
CA TYR A 141 5.16 2.42 9.49
C TYR A 141 6.62 2.72 9.83
N GLU A 142 7.08 3.92 9.49
CA GLU A 142 8.42 4.38 9.82
C GLU A 142 8.62 4.44 11.34
N ALA A 143 7.61 4.91 12.08
CA ALA A 143 7.68 5.02 13.53
C ALA A 143 7.84 3.66 14.24
N VAL A 144 7.18 2.59 13.78
CA VAL A 144 7.32 1.25 14.41
C VAL A 144 8.47 0.41 13.85
N SER A 145 8.75 0.49 12.56
CA SER A 145 9.69 -0.43 11.90
C SER A 145 11.02 0.23 11.52
N GLY A 146 11.05 1.56 11.41
CA GLY A 146 12.18 2.32 10.83
C GLY A 146 12.22 2.29 9.31
N ALA A 147 11.27 1.62 8.64
CA ALA A 147 11.12 1.58 7.19
C ALA A 147 9.75 2.12 6.79
N ARG A 148 9.68 2.83 5.66
CA ARG A 148 8.41 3.38 5.17
C ARG A 148 7.48 2.31 4.57
N MET A 149 8.01 1.39 3.78
CA MET A 149 7.19 0.35 3.13
C MET A 149 7.45 -1.05 3.67
N HIS A 150 8.63 -1.63 3.40
CA HIS A 150 8.95 -3.00 3.81
C HIS A 150 9.39 -3.03 5.27
N ALA A 151 8.44 -3.27 6.16
CA ALA A 151 8.62 -3.14 7.61
C ALA A 151 9.26 -4.39 8.27
N ALA A 152 8.97 -5.59 7.77
CA ALA A 152 9.38 -6.87 8.38
C ALA A 152 9.11 -6.89 9.90
N TYR A 153 7.94 -6.37 10.29
CA TYR A 153 7.59 -6.02 11.67
C TYR A 153 6.88 -7.16 12.40
N TYR A 154 6.03 -7.91 11.71
CA TYR A 154 5.42 -9.13 12.26
C TYR A 154 6.42 -10.27 12.25
N ARG A 155 6.47 -10.98 13.37
CA ARG A 155 7.35 -12.13 13.57
C ARG A 155 6.56 -13.27 14.19
N PRO A 156 6.91 -14.54 13.92
CA PRO A 156 6.33 -15.67 14.62
C PRO A 156 6.42 -15.46 16.14
N GLY A 157 5.26 -15.44 16.81
CA GLY A 157 5.12 -15.16 18.23
C GLY A 157 4.64 -13.75 18.59
N GLY A 158 4.42 -12.86 17.61
CA GLY A 158 3.85 -11.53 17.85
C GLY A 158 4.40 -10.42 16.95
N VAL A 159 4.87 -9.34 17.57
CA VAL A 159 5.45 -8.19 16.89
C VAL A 159 6.91 -8.04 17.29
N TYR A 160 7.75 -7.51 16.39
CA TYR A 160 9.19 -7.36 16.63
C TYR A 160 9.50 -6.38 17.77
N ARG A 161 8.77 -5.26 17.83
CA ARG A 161 8.91 -4.20 18.84
C ARG A 161 7.54 -3.64 19.20
N ASP A 162 7.38 -3.12 20.41
CA ASP A 162 6.15 -2.43 20.80
C ASP A 162 6.04 -1.05 20.13
N LEU A 163 4.88 -0.42 20.22
CA LEU A 163 4.62 0.92 19.70
C LEU A 163 5.54 1.95 20.37
N PRO A 164 6.02 2.98 19.64
CA PRO A 164 6.80 4.04 20.24
C PRO A 164 5.95 4.89 21.18
N GLU A 165 6.49 5.22 22.36
CA GLU A 165 5.83 6.10 23.33
C GLU A 165 5.68 7.54 22.80
N LYS A 166 6.54 7.95 21.88
CA LYS A 166 6.49 9.27 21.24
C LYS A 166 6.77 9.17 19.74
N MET A 167 6.00 9.91 18.95
CA MET A 167 6.23 9.99 17.50
C MET A 167 7.58 10.64 17.17
N PRO A 168 8.34 10.11 16.20
CA PRO A 168 9.54 10.76 15.69
C PRO A 168 9.23 12.17 15.17
N GLN A 169 9.98 13.16 15.65
CA GLN A 169 9.80 14.57 15.31
C GLN A 169 10.79 15.01 14.22
N TYR A 170 10.31 15.85 13.31
CA TYR A 170 11.16 16.52 12.32
C TYR A 170 12.13 17.47 13.02
N GLN A 171 13.35 17.54 12.49
CA GLN A 171 14.40 18.45 12.96
C GLN A 171 14.59 19.61 11.98
N ALA A 172 14.99 20.76 12.50
CA ALA A 172 15.39 21.89 11.67
C ALA A 172 16.62 21.51 10.83
N SER A 173 16.60 21.93 9.57
CA SER A 173 17.71 21.74 8.65
C SER A 173 17.98 23.03 7.89
N GLN A 174 19.04 23.05 7.09
CA GLN A 174 19.38 24.20 6.25
C GLN A 174 18.23 24.64 5.31
N TRP A 175 17.32 23.72 4.97
CA TRP A 175 16.24 23.93 4.00
C TRP A 175 14.85 24.05 4.63
N VAL A 176 14.71 23.80 5.94
CA VAL A 176 13.42 23.74 6.62
C VAL A 176 13.45 24.70 7.80
N THR A 177 12.59 25.72 7.75
CA THR A 177 12.56 26.75 8.80
C THR A 177 11.96 26.19 10.09
N GLY A 178 12.28 26.81 11.23
CA GLY A 178 11.71 26.40 12.52
C GLY A 178 10.18 26.45 12.57
N ARG A 179 9.55 27.33 11.77
CA ARG A 179 8.09 27.42 11.65
C ARG A 179 7.52 26.20 10.91
N ASP A 180 8.16 25.78 9.83
CA ASP A 180 7.73 24.60 9.06
C ASP A 180 7.89 23.31 9.88
N VAL A 181 8.98 23.22 10.67
CA VAL A 181 9.19 22.11 11.60
C VAL A 181 8.10 22.07 12.67
N ALA A 182 7.75 23.21 13.27
CA ALA A 182 6.69 23.28 14.27
C ALA A 182 5.34 22.81 13.71
N SER A 183 4.99 23.23 12.50
CA SER A 183 3.74 22.80 11.84
C SER A 183 3.73 21.29 11.57
N ARG A 184 4.82 20.71 11.05
CA ARG A 184 4.88 19.26 10.80
C ARG A 184 4.88 18.41 12.07
N ASN A 185 5.27 19.00 13.19
CA ASN A 185 5.33 18.32 14.49
C ASN A 185 4.09 18.56 15.35
N GLU A 186 3.09 19.30 14.89
CA GLU A 186 1.89 19.65 15.67
C GLU A 186 1.15 18.37 16.12
N THR A 187 0.93 17.43 15.20
CA THR A 187 0.29 16.13 15.46
C THR A 187 1.25 15.07 16.03
N ARG A 188 2.54 15.40 16.18
CA ARG A 188 3.62 14.47 16.60
C ARG A 188 4.14 14.74 18.02
N GLN A 189 3.37 15.45 18.83
CA GLN A 189 3.75 15.72 20.23
C GLN A 189 3.48 14.52 21.14
N GLY A 190 2.48 13.71 20.81
CA GLY A 190 2.07 12.53 21.57
C GLY A 190 2.69 11.21 21.10
N SER A 191 2.04 10.13 21.51
CA SER A 191 2.30 8.75 21.11
C SER A 191 1.81 8.46 19.70
N LEU A 192 2.15 7.27 19.19
CA LEU A 192 1.59 6.80 17.91
C LEU A 192 0.06 6.74 17.93
N LEU A 193 -0.54 6.41 19.09
CA LEU A 193 -2.00 6.32 19.20
C LEU A 193 -2.66 7.69 19.08
N ASP A 194 -2.06 8.72 19.66
CA ASP A 194 -2.55 10.11 19.53
C ASP A 194 -2.48 10.58 18.08
N PHE A 195 -1.44 10.18 17.34
CA PHE A 195 -1.29 10.48 15.91
C PHE A 195 -2.34 9.74 15.05
N ILE A 196 -2.63 8.48 15.37
CA ILE A 196 -3.69 7.71 14.69
C ILE A 196 -5.06 8.31 15.01
N GLU A 197 -5.30 8.75 16.24
CA GLU A 197 -6.56 9.38 16.63
C GLU A 197 -6.80 10.70 15.88
N ASP A 198 -5.77 11.55 15.74
CA ASP A 198 -5.85 12.73 14.88
C ASP A 198 -6.24 12.37 13.44
N PHE A 199 -5.58 11.37 12.86
CA PHE A 199 -5.90 10.88 11.51
C PHE A 199 -7.37 10.43 11.42
N ILE A 200 -7.86 9.64 12.36
CA ILE A 200 -9.24 9.14 12.37
C ILE A 200 -10.25 10.29 12.44
N ASN A 201 -9.96 11.35 13.20
CA ASN A 201 -10.86 12.48 13.35
C ASN A 201 -10.99 13.33 12.08
N ARG A 202 -9.90 13.48 11.31
CA ARG A 202 -9.91 14.26 10.06
C ARG A 202 -10.27 13.45 8.82
N PHE A 203 -9.94 12.16 8.78
CA PHE A 203 -10.03 11.34 7.57
C PHE A 203 -11.43 11.28 6.93
N PRO A 204 -12.54 11.13 7.68
CA PRO A 204 -13.88 11.13 7.08
C PRO A 204 -14.19 12.40 6.28
N GLY A 205 -13.82 13.58 6.78
CA GLY A 205 -14.03 14.83 6.07
C GLY A 205 -13.19 14.96 4.80
N LEU A 206 -12.04 14.28 4.74
CA LEU A 206 -11.21 14.19 3.53
C LEU A 206 -11.83 13.24 2.50
N VAL A 207 -12.49 12.17 2.95
CA VAL A 207 -13.24 11.27 2.07
C VAL A 207 -14.42 12.01 1.42
N ASP A 208 -15.14 12.84 2.18
CA ASP A 208 -16.23 13.68 1.65
C ASP A 208 -15.71 14.65 0.55
N GLU A 209 -14.49 15.17 0.71
CA GLU A 209 -13.83 15.99 -0.31
C GLU A 209 -13.56 15.17 -1.58
N TYR A 210 -13.09 13.92 -1.47
CA TYR A 210 -12.86 13.07 -2.64
C TYR A 210 -14.16 12.72 -3.36
N GLU A 211 -15.22 12.41 -2.61
CA GLU A 211 -16.53 12.13 -3.18
C GLU A 211 -17.02 13.32 -4.00
N THR A 212 -16.98 14.52 -3.41
CA THR A 212 -17.34 15.77 -4.10
C THR A 212 -16.51 15.98 -5.38
N LEU A 213 -15.20 15.72 -5.32
CA LEU A 213 -14.31 15.84 -6.47
C LEU A 213 -14.60 14.82 -7.59
N LEU A 214 -15.16 13.66 -7.25
CA LEU A 214 -15.47 12.59 -8.20
C LEU A 214 -16.90 12.68 -8.75
N THR A 215 -17.86 13.18 -7.98
CA THR A 215 -19.28 13.21 -8.38
C THR A 215 -19.74 14.57 -8.89
N ASP A 216 -19.36 15.65 -8.23
CA ASP A 216 -19.92 16.98 -8.47
C ASP A 216 -19.05 17.83 -9.39
N ASN A 217 -17.79 17.44 -9.53
CA ASN A 217 -16.84 18.12 -10.39
C ASN A 217 -17.16 17.79 -11.85
N ARG A 218 -17.98 18.63 -12.47
CA ARG A 218 -18.23 18.60 -13.92
C ARG A 218 -16.93 18.92 -14.65
N ILE A 219 -16.27 17.89 -15.16
CA ILE A 219 -15.33 18.02 -16.28
C ILE A 219 -16.13 18.36 -17.54
#